data_AF-A0A524DPG6-F1
#
_entry.id   AF-A0A524DPG6-F1
#
_cell.length_a   1.000
_cell.length_b   1.000
_cell.length_c   1.000
_cell.angle_alpha   90.00
_cell.angle_beta   90.00
_cell.angle_gamma   90.00
#
_symmetry.space_group_name_H-M   'P 1'
#
loop_
_entity.id
_entity.type
_entity.pdbx_description
1 polymer ?
#
loop_
_entity_poly.entity_id
_entity_poly.type
_entity_poly.pdbx_seq_one_letter_code
_entity_poly.pdbx_strand_id
1 'polypeptide(L)'
;MSVESPDTVGKRLSYACILTLILLSVFLILLVFQLFWALLILVFLAPLIMLGLNRYFFRPEIKCPRCNASVHSYSERCNYCGFQLIIKCPKCGASMRYNDEVCNNCGYSTKKLIIPENVELNFEYKEKDYQKPQKKLDQTGFTFCPHCGSKLNESQQNLRYCEYCGSKL
;
A
#
# COMPACT_ATOMS: atom_id res chain seq x y z
N MET A 1 -76.87 -43.42 6.19
CA MET A 1 -75.51 -43.87 6.53
C MET A 1 -75.03 -44.78 5.42
N SER A 2 -74.30 -44.24 4.45
CA SER A 2 -73.72 -45.01 3.34
C SER A 2 -72.49 -45.76 3.84
N VAL A 3 -72.59 -47.09 3.86
CA VAL A 3 -71.48 -48.00 4.22
C VAL A 3 -70.54 -48.05 3.01
N GLU A 4 -69.38 -47.42 3.15
CA GLU A 4 -68.34 -47.39 2.12
C GLU A 4 -67.65 -48.77 2.03
N SER A 5 -67.58 -49.35 0.83
CA SER A 5 -67.12 -50.72 0.62
C SER A 5 -65.61 -50.87 0.91
N PRO A 6 -65.17 -51.99 1.51
CA PRO A 6 -63.79 -52.20 1.97
C PRO A 6 -62.73 -52.04 0.88
N ASP A 7 -63.10 -52.21 -0.39
CA ASP A 7 -62.22 -52.12 -1.56
C ASP A 7 -61.78 -50.67 -1.89
N THR A 8 -62.55 -49.67 -1.45
CA THR A 8 -62.26 -48.25 -1.71
C THR A 8 -61.24 -47.68 -0.70
N VAL A 9 -61.30 -48.14 0.56
CA VAL A 9 -60.39 -47.72 1.63
C VAL A 9 -58.97 -48.21 1.37
N GLY A 10 -58.80 -49.46 0.92
CA GLY A 10 -57.49 -50.02 0.57
C GLY A 10 -56.80 -49.30 -0.59
N LYS A 11 -57.57 -48.90 -1.62
CA LYS A 11 -57.05 -48.11 -2.76
C LYS A 11 -56.63 -46.71 -2.33
N ARG A 12 -57.42 -46.02 -1.48
CA ARG A 12 -57.09 -44.68 -0.96
C ARG A 12 -55.81 -44.69 -0.11
N LEU A 13 -55.63 -45.71 0.74
CA LEU A 13 -54.43 -45.86 1.56
C LEU A 13 -53.19 -46.14 0.68
N SER A 14 -53.34 -46.93 -0.37
CA SER A 14 -52.28 -47.19 -1.35
C SER A 14 -51.86 -45.93 -2.12
N TYR A 15 -52.81 -45.14 -2.62
CA TYR A 15 -52.50 -43.87 -3.31
C TYR A 15 -51.84 -42.84 -2.40
N ALA A 16 -52.24 -42.77 -1.12
CA ALA A 16 -51.61 -41.89 -0.15
C ALA A 16 -50.13 -42.25 0.09
N CYS A 17 -49.81 -43.55 0.23
CA CYS A 17 -48.42 -44.00 0.37
C CYS A 17 -47.57 -43.72 -0.88
N ILE A 18 -48.13 -43.91 -2.07
CA ILE A 18 -47.41 -43.60 -3.33
C ILE A 18 -47.14 -42.10 -3.43
N LEU A 19 -48.12 -41.26 -3.10
CA LEU A 19 -47.99 -39.80 -3.15
C LEU A 19 -46.95 -39.29 -2.13
N THR A 20 -46.91 -39.84 -0.92
CA THR A 20 -45.89 -39.45 0.08
C THR A 20 -44.49 -39.88 -0.34
N LEU A 21 -44.33 -41.07 -0.92
CA LEU A 21 -43.04 -41.52 -1.48
C LEU A 21 -42.57 -40.62 -2.63
N ILE A 22 -43.48 -40.22 -3.52
CA ILE A 22 -43.15 -39.28 -4.61
C ILE A 22 -42.72 -37.93 -4.04
N LEU A 23 -43.47 -37.36 -3.09
CA LEU A 23 -43.14 -36.07 -2.49
C LEU A 23 -41.79 -36.10 -1.75
N LEU A 24 -41.51 -37.19 -1.01
CA LEU A 24 -40.21 -37.38 -0.37
C LEU A 24 -39.08 -37.51 -1.40
N SER A 25 -39.31 -38.24 -2.49
CA SER A 25 -38.30 -38.39 -3.54
C SER A 25 -38.00 -37.06 -4.23
N VAL A 26 -39.02 -36.26 -4.55
CA VAL A 26 -38.87 -34.92 -5.12
C VAL A 26 -38.14 -34.01 -4.15
N PHE A 27 -38.50 -34.03 -2.86
CA PHE A 27 -37.84 -33.24 -1.84
C PHE A 27 -36.34 -33.57 -1.72
N LEU A 28 -36.00 -34.87 -1.73
CA LEU A 28 -34.60 -35.31 -1.71
C LEU A 28 -33.84 -34.86 -2.97
N ILE A 29 -34.47 -34.94 -4.15
CA ILE A 29 -33.86 -34.46 -5.40
C ILE A 29 -33.60 -32.96 -5.33
N LEU A 30 -34.56 -32.18 -4.84
CA LEU A 30 -34.39 -30.73 -4.67
C LEU A 30 -33.30 -30.39 -3.64
N LEU A 31 -33.21 -31.15 -2.55
CA LEU A 31 -32.16 -30.99 -1.55
C LEU A 31 -30.79 -31.28 -2.16
N VAL A 32 -30.64 -32.40 -2.87
CA VAL A 32 -29.39 -32.77 -3.55
C VAL A 32 -29.01 -31.72 -4.60
N PHE A 33 -29.98 -31.22 -5.37
CA PHE A 33 -29.77 -30.16 -6.34
C PHE A 33 -29.30 -28.87 -5.64
N GLN A 34 -29.95 -28.46 -4.56
CA GLN A 34 -29.55 -27.27 -3.81
C GLN A 34 -28.13 -27.41 -3.24
N LEU A 35 -27.77 -28.57 -2.69
CA LEU A 35 -26.42 -28.83 -2.21
C LEU A 35 -25.39 -28.85 -3.34
N PHE A 36 -25.73 -29.42 -4.49
CA PHE A 36 -24.87 -29.46 -5.67
C PHE A 36 -24.57 -28.04 -6.18
N TRP A 37 -25.59 -27.19 -6.30
CA TRP A 37 -25.41 -25.79 -6.71
C TRP A 37 -24.61 -25.00 -5.67
N ALA A 38 -24.88 -25.21 -4.38
CA ALA A 38 -24.10 -24.57 -3.31
C ALA A 38 -22.62 -24.98 -3.35
N LEU A 39 -22.32 -26.26 -3.60
CA LEU A 39 -20.96 -26.76 -3.73
C LEU A 39 -20.27 -26.18 -4.97
N LEU A 40 -20.97 -26.12 -6.11
CA LEU A 40 -20.45 -25.49 -7.33
C LEU A 40 -20.11 -24.02 -7.06
N ILE A 41 -21.02 -23.26 -6.46
CA ILE A 41 -20.77 -21.87 -6.05
C ILE A 41 -19.55 -21.79 -5.12
N LEU A 42 -19.46 -22.65 -4.12
CA LEU A 42 -18.33 -22.65 -3.18
C LEU A 42 -17.01 -22.92 -3.91
N VAL A 43 -16.96 -23.91 -4.81
CA VAL A 43 -15.74 -24.28 -5.54
C VAL A 43 -15.35 -23.24 -6.60
N PHE A 44 -16.30 -22.56 -7.23
CA PHE A 44 -16.00 -21.60 -8.30
C PHE A 44 -15.93 -20.15 -7.83
N LEU A 45 -16.85 -19.70 -6.99
CA LEU A 45 -16.87 -18.31 -6.49
C LEU A 45 -15.92 -18.11 -5.30
N ALA A 46 -15.77 -19.08 -4.39
CA ALA A 46 -14.89 -18.86 -3.23
C ALA A 46 -13.41 -18.65 -3.61
N PRO A 47 -12.81 -19.34 -4.60
CA PRO A 47 -11.44 -19.06 -5.01
C PRO A 47 -11.28 -17.68 -5.66
N LEU A 48 -12.27 -17.24 -6.45
CA LEU A 48 -12.26 -15.90 -7.04
C LEU A 48 -12.31 -14.81 -5.96
N ILE A 49 -13.19 -15.02 -4.97
CA ILE A 49 -13.33 -14.16 -3.79
C ILE A 49 -12.02 -14.19 -2.98
N MET A 50 -11.45 -15.36 -2.72
CA MET A 50 -10.18 -15.50 -1.99
C MET A 50 -9.01 -14.83 -2.72
N LEU A 51 -8.90 -14.96 -4.04
CA LEU A 51 -7.84 -14.32 -4.81
C LEU A 51 -7.98 -12.78 -4.77
N GLY A 52 -9.22 -12.28 -4.83
CA GLY A 52 -9.52 -10.85 -4.74
C GLY A 52 -9.27 -10.27 -3.36
N LEU A 53 -9.86 -10.89 -2.32
CA LEU A 53 -9.71 -10.42 -0.94
C LEU A 53 -8.28 -10.57 -0.43
N ASN A 54 -7.54 -11.61 -0.82
CA ASN A 54 -6.15 -11.76 -0.42
C ASN A 54 -5.29 -10.56 -0.88
N ARG A 55 -5.46 -10.11 -2.13
CA ARG A 55 -4.79 -8.87 -2.61
C ARG A 55 -5.30 -7.59 -1.95
N TYR A 56 -6.55 -7.58 -1.51
CA TYR A 56 -7.12 -6.42 -0.82
C TYR A 56 -6.64 -6.31 0.62
N PHE A 57 -6.58 -7.44 1.33
CA PHE A 57 -6.26 -7.51 2.76
C PHE A 57 -4.75 -7.43 3.01
N PHE A 58 -3.92 -8.07 2.18
CA PHE A 58 -2.46 -8.02 2.31
C PHE A 58 -1.86 -6.89 1.49
N ARG A 59 -2.31 -5.65 1.70
CA ARG A 59 -1.55 -4.47 1.23
C ARG A 59 -0.46 -4.15 2.25
N PRO A 60 0.83 -4.32 1.93
CA PRO A 60 1.88 -4.06 2.89
C PRO A 60 1.91 -2.58 3.28
N GLU A 61 2.00 -2.30 4.58
CA GLU A 61 2.22 -0.96 5.10
C GLU A 61 3.73 -0.73 5.26
N ILE A 62 4.17 0.50 5.03
CA ILE A 62 5.55 0.93 5.27
C ILE A 62 5.58 2.12 6.22
N LYS A 63 6.69 2.29 6.91
CA LYS A 63 6.95 3.48 7.73
C LYS A 63 7.46 4.62 6.84
N CYS A 64 6.91 5.82 7.01
CA CYS A 64 7.45 7.01 6.37
C CYS A 64 8.83 7.35 6.98
N PRO A 65 9.89 7.56 6.19
CA PRO A 65 11.22 7.90 6.72
C PRO A 65 11.29 9.27 7.40
N ARG A 66 10.31 10.15 7.15
CA ARG A 66 10.31 11.52 7.69
C ARG A 66 9.51 11.65 8.99
N CYS A 67 8.29 11.11 9.02
CA CYS A 67 7.37 11.27 10.16
C CYS A 67 7.07 9.95 10.90
N ASN A 68 7.64 8.82 10.45
CA ASN A 68 7.44 7.49 11.01
C ASN A 68 5.97 6.99 11.04
N ALA A 69 5.06 7.69 10.36
CA ALA A 69 3.67 7.26 10.20
C ALA A 69 3.58 6.02 9.31
N SER A 70 2.61 5.14 9.59
CA SER A 70 2.29 4.01 8.74
C SER A 70 1.58 4.52 7.48
N VAL A 71 2.11 4.16 6.31
CA VAL A 71 1.58 4.57 5.01
C VAL A 71 1.48 3.35 4.10
N HIS A 72 0.47 3.32 3.24
CA HIS A 72 0.30 2.24 2.27
C HIS A 72 1.50 2.12 1.33
N SER A 73 1.82 0.88 0.94
CA SER A 73 3.00 0.68 0.11
C SER A 73 2.96 1.38 -1.25
N TYR A 74 1.75 1.50 -1.80
CA TYR A 74 1.48 2.05 -3.12
C TYR A 74 1.28 3.57 -3.12
N SER A 75 1.39 4.25 -1.97
CA SER A 75 1.21 5.71 -1.92
C SER A 75 2.45 6.43 -2.48
N GLU A 76 2.24 7.36 -3.40
CA GLU A 76 3.33 8.19 -3.94
C GLU A 76 3.85 9.22 -2.93
N ARG A 77 2.96 9.72 -2.08
CA ARG A 77 3.24 10.69 -1.03
C ARG A 77 2.66 10.24 0.31
N CYS A 78 3.30 10.64 1.39
CA CYS A 78 2.80 10.41 2.74
C CYS A 78 1.61 11.33 3.02
N ASN A 79 0.47 10.77 3.42
CA ASN A 79 -0.75 11.52 3.76
C ASN A 79 -0.58 12.40 5.02
N TYR A 80 0.39 12.10 5.88
CA TYR A 80 0.62 12.82 7.14
C TYR A 80 1.58 14.00 7.00
N CYS A 81 2.66 13.86 6.22
CA CYS A 81 3.71 14.88 6.12
C CYS A 81 3.98 15.39 4.70
N GLY A 82 3.30 14.85 3.69
CA GLY A 82 3.48 15.22 2.28
C GLY A 82 4.79 14.73 1.64
N PHE A 83 5.63 13.98 2.37
CA PHE A 83 6.90 13.47 1.84
C PHE A 83 6.70 12.54 0.65
N GLN A 84 7.52 12.71 -0.39
CA GLN A 84 7.45 11.90 -1.61
C GLN A 84 8.19 10.57 -1.42
N LEU A 85 7.43 9.47 -1.44
CA LEU A 85 7.92 8.11 -1.18
C LEU A 85 8.50 7.45 -2.44
N ILE A 86 8.19 7.99 -3.62
CA ILE A 86 8.71 7.55 -4.91
C ILE A 86 9.71 8.58 -5.43
N ILE A 87 10.94 8.15 -5.66
CA ILE A 87 12.02 8.95 -6.24
C ILE A 87 12.39 8.42 -7.63
N LYS A 88 13.00 9.26 -8.46
CA LYS A 88 13.57 8.80 -9.73
C LYS A 88 15.02 8.39 -9.51
N CYS A 89 15.41 7.26 -10.08
CA CYS A 89 16.79 6.81 -10.07
C CYS A 89 17.68 7.84 -10.78
N PRO A 90 18.79 8.29 -10.19
CA PRO A 90 19.67 9.29 -10.81
C PRO A 90 20.40 8.75 -12.06
N LYS A 91 20.55 7.44 -12.19
CA LYS A 91 21.27 6.81 -13.31
C LYS A 91 20.38 6.55 -14.52
N CYS A 92 19.15 6.05 -14.31
CA CYS A 92 18.27 5.62 -15.40
C CYS A 92 16.92 6.34 -15.45
N GLY A 93 16.61 7.20 -14.48
CA GLY A 93 15.34 7.94 -14.41
C GLY A 93 14.12 7.11 -14.01
N ALA A 94 14.26 5.79 -13.81
CA ALA A 94 13.17 4.91 -13.40
C ALA A 94 12.60 5.28 -12.02
N SER A 95 11.30 5.13 -11.82
CA SER A 95 10.68 5.29 -10.51
C SER A 95 11.12 4.16 -9.59
N MET A 96 11.60 4.54 -8.42
CA MET A 96 11.97 3.61 -7.34
C MET A 96 11.49 4.17 -6.01
N ARG A 97 11.34 3.31 -5.02
CA ARG A 97 10.95 3.75 -3.70
C ARG A 97 12.12 4.39 -2.99
N TYR A 98 11.84 5.35 -2.12
CA TYR A 98 12.86 6.01 -1.32
C TYR A 98 13.68 5.02 -0.47
N ASN A 99 13.03 3.94 0.00
CA ASN A 99 13.66 2.93 0.83
C ASN A 99 14.30 1.79 0.03
N ASP A 100 14.22 1.80 -1.31
CA ASP A 100 14.84 0.78 -2.13
C ASP A 100 16.36 1.02 -2.18
N GLU A 101 17.15 0.07 -1.68
CA GLU A 101 18.62 0.16 -1.67
C GLU A 101 19.25 0.02 -3.06
N VAL A 102 18.52 -0.60 -3.98
CA VAL A 102 18.97 -0.92 -5.34
C VAL A 102 17.83 -0.65 -6.33
N CYS A 103 18.15 -0.01 -7.45
CA CYS A 103 17.20 0.19 -8.52
C CYS A 103 16.97 -1.13 -9.29
N ASN A 104 15.73 -1.62 -9.30
CA ASN A 104 15.34 -2.83 -10.03
C ASN A 104 15.54 -2.74 -11.55
N ASN A 105 15.61 -1.53 -12.11
CA ASN A 105 15.75 -1.34 -13.56
C ASN A 105 17.22 -1.32 -14.03
N CYS A 106 18.14 -0.76 -13.26
CA CYS A 106 19.53 -0.56 -13.69
C CYS A 106 20.60 -1.09 -12.73
N GLY A 107 20.18 -1.67 -11.60
CA GLY A 107 21.08 -2.20 -10.58
C GLY A 107 21.86 -1.14 -9.79
N TYR A 108 21.54 0.15 -9.95
CA TYR A 108 22.23 1.21 -9.21
C TYR A 108 21.87 1.16 -7.73
N SER A 109 22.89 1.01 -6.86
CA SER A 109 22.68 1.06 -5.42
C SER A 109 22.66 2.51 -4.92
N THR A 110 21.57 2.88 -4.25
CA THR A 110 21.37 4.20 -3.64
C THR A 110 21.94 4.28 -2.24
N LYS A 111 22.64 3.23 -1.75
CA LYS A 111 23.28 3.21 -0.42
C LYS A 111 24.16 4.44 -0.24
N LYS A 112 23.58 5.46 0.38
CA LYS A 112 24.32 6.50 1.07
C LYS A 112 24.99 5.77 2.22
N LEU A 113 26.32 5.76 2.22
CA LEU A 113 27.16 5.13 3.24
C LEU A 113 26.52 5.32 4.62
N ILE A 114 26.00 4.22 5.17
CA ILE A 114 25.62 4.17 6.56
C ILE A 114 26.96 4.25 7.29
N ILE A 115 27.24 5.37 7.96
CA ILE A 115 28.31 5.40 8.94
C ILE A 115 27.69 4.78 10.19
N PRO A 116 28.02 3.53 10.56
CA PRO A 116 27.54 2.94 11.80
C PRO A 116 28.06 3.76 12.99
N GLU A 117 27.17 4.10 13.92
CA GLU A 117 27.44 4.92 15.11
C GLU A 117 28.36 4.24 16.15
N ASN A 118 28.92 3.06 15.84
CA ASN A 118 29.72 2.27 16.76
C ASN A 118 31.01 1.68 16.16
N VAL A 119 31.54 2.25 15.08
CA VAL A 119 32.93 1.96 14.70
C VAL A 119 33.81 2.98 15.42
N GLU A 120 34.58 2.52 16.42
CA GLU A 120 35.78 3.22 16.88
C GLU A 120 36.74 3.26 15.69
N LEU A 121 36.67 4.33 14.90
CA LEU A 121 37.65 4.65 13.88
C LEU A 121 38.97 4.98 14.61
N ASN A 122 39.78 3.98 14.93
CA ASN A 122 41.22 4.17 15.06
C ASN A 122 41.81 4.31 13.65
N PHE A 123 41.51 5.44 13.02
CA PHE A 123 42.32 5.94 11.92
C PHE A 123 43.27 6.95 12.53
N GLU A 124 44.51 6.52 12.70
CA GLU A 124 45.63 7.42 12.95
C GLU A 124 45.80 8.31 11.72
N TYR A 125 45.01 9.40 11.69
CA TYR A 125 45.04 10.40 10.65
C TYR A 125 46.24 11.29 10.90
N LYS A 126 47.30 11.11 10.10
CA LYS A 126 48.36 12.11 9.99
C LYS A 126 47.76 13.39 9.40
N GLU A 127 47.60 14.41 10.24
CA GLU A 127 47.36 15.78 9.83
C GLU A 127 48.42 16.18 8.80
N LYS A 128 48.01 16.24 7.53
CA LYS A 128 48.67 17.10 6.55
C LYS A 128 47.86 18.39 6.50
N ASP A 129 48.57 19.48 6.75
CA ASP A 129 48.10 20.86 6.82
C ASP A 129 47.09 21.19 5.72
N TYR A 130 45.80 21.18 6.06
CA TYR A 130 44.76 21.83 5.28
C TYR A 130 44.12 22.90 6.15
N GLN A 131 44.60 24.13 5.99
CA GLN A 131 44.04 25.31 6.62
C GLN A 131 42.58 25.47 6.21
N LYS A 132 41.69 25.32 7.20
CA LYS A 132 40.25 25.54 7.10
C LYS A 132 39.97 26.98 6.66
N PRO A 133 39.27 27.24 5.54
CA PRO A 133 38.77 28.58 5.25
C PRO A 133 37.63 28.89 6.24
N GLN A 134 37.95 29.64 7.30
CA GLN A 134 36.96 30.32 8.13
C GLN A 134 36.39 31.48 7.32
N LYS A 135 35.29 31.27 6.59
CA LYS A 135 34.59 32.42 6.00
C LYS A 135 33.63 33.00 7.03
N LYS A 136 34.10 34.09 7.64
CA LYS A 136 33.32 35.02 8.47
C LYS A 136 32.06 35.47 7.73
N LEU A 137 31.01 35.62 8.52
CA LEU A 137 29.73 36.23 8.16
C LEU A 137 29.98 37.68 7.73
N ASP A 138 29.91 37.96 6.43
CA ASP A 138 29.91 39.34 5.91
C ASP A 138 28.64 39.60 5.09
N GLN A 139 27.92 40.60 5.57
CA GLN A 139 26.64 41.10 5.08
C GLN A 139 26.85 41.81 3.74
N THR A 140 26.77 41.08 2.62
CA THR A 140 26.65 41.71 1.30
C THR A 140 25.78 40.88 0.37
N GLY A 141 24.56 41.39 0.13
CA GLY A 141 23.66 41.14 -0.99
C GLY A 141 23.69 39.77 -1.67
N PHE A 142 22.93 38.80 -1.16
CA PHE A 142 22.60 37.61 -1.94
C PHE A 142 21.70 38.02 -3.11
N THR A 143 22.16 37.83 -4.34
CA THR A 143 21.36 38.07 -5.57
C THR A 143 20.27 37.01 -5.75
N PHE A 144 20.36 35.89 -5.02
CA PHE A 144 19.40 34.80 -5.06
C PHE A 144 19.09 34.29 -3.64
N CYS A 145 17.83 33.93 -3.38
CA CYS A 145 17.42 33.40 -2.09
C CYS A 145 18.06 32.03 -1.84
N PRO A 146 18.74 31.79 -0.70
CA PRO A 146 19.42 30.53 -0.41
C PRO A 146 18.46 29.35 -0.18
N HIS A 147 17.18 29.63 0.08
CA HIS A 147 16.19 28.61 0.41
C HIS A 147 15.35 28.16 -0.79
N CYS A 148 15.05 29.07 -1.73
CA CYS A 148 14.24 28.74 -2.91
C CYS A 148 14.93 29.01 -4.25
N GLY A 149 16.06 29.72 -4.26
CA GLY A 149 16.80 30.07 -5.47
C GLY A 149 16.20 31.23 -6.29
N SER A 150 15.14 31.90 -5.81
CA SER A 150 14.56 33.05 -6.52
C SER A 150 15.54 34.22 -6.58
N LYS A 151 15.60 34.92 -7.72
CA LYS A 151 16.38 36.15 -7.84
C LYS A 151 15.81 37.22 -6.91
N LEU A 152 16.65 37.84 -6.09
CA LEU A 152 16.29 38.92 -5.18
C LEU A 152 16.58 40.27 -5.84
N ASN A 153 15.56 41.12 -5.88
CA ASN A 153 15.65 42.47 -6.43
C ASN A 153 16.29 43.40 -5.37
N GLU A 154 16.73 44.60 -5.75
CA GLU A 154 17.33 45.58 -4.82
C GLU A 154 16.44 45.93 -3.62
N SER A 155 15.11 45.89 -3.80
CA SER A 155 14.13 46.07 -2.71
C SER A 155 14.04 44.88 -1.74
N GLN A 156 14.43 43.68 -2.18
CA GLN A 156 14.33 42.43 -1.42
C GLN A 156 15.62 42.07 -0.67
N GLN A 157 16.72 42.75 -0.97
CA GLN A 157 18.00 42.54 -0.28
C GLN A 157 17.98 43.07 1.17
N ASN A 158 16.99 43.89 1.52
CA ASN A 158 16.83 44.50 2.85
C ASN A 158 15.54 44.05 3.57
N LEU A 159 14.82 43.06 3.03
CA LEU A 159 13.66 42.48 3.70
C LEU A 159 14.09 41.31 4.57
N ARG A 160 13.43 41.16 5.74
CA ARG A 160 13.68 40.03 6.64
C ARG A 160 13.18 38.70 6.09
N TYR A 161 12.33 38.70 5.08
CA TYR A 161 11.70 37.50 4.53
C TYR A 161 11.58 37.61 3.00
N CYS A 162 11.71 36.47 2.31
CA CYS A 162 11.57 36.38 0.86
C CYS A 162 10.08 36.38 0.46
N GLU A 163 9.67 37.26 -0.45
CA GLU A 163 8.28 37.32 -0.94
C GLU A 163 7.80 36.07 -1.68
N TYR A 164 8.71 35.31 -2.30
CA TYR A 164 8.35 34.13 -3.10
C TYR A 164 8.17 32.86 -2.27
N CYS A 165 8.93 32.71 -1.18
CA CYS A 165 8.90 31.47 -0.38
C CYS A 165 8.65 31.69 1.11
N GLY A 166 8.60 32.93 1.58
CA GLY A 166 8.36 33.28 2.99
C GLY A 166 9.52 32.97 3.94
N SER A 167 10.65 32.44 3.45
CA SER A 167 11.80 32.14 4.30
C SER A 167 12.47 33.42 4.79
N LYS A 168 12.96 33.41 6.03
CA LYS A 168 13.75 34.51 6.56
C LYS A 168 15.10 34.62 5.83
N LEU A 169 15.49 35.83 5.41
CA LEU A 169 16.77 36.14 4.75
C LEU A 169 17.87 36.47 5.78
#